data_AF-A0A3C1NA20-F1
#
_entry.id   AF-A0A3C1NA20-F1
#
_cell.length_a   1.000
_cell.length_b   1.000
_cell.length_c   1.000
_cell.angle_alpha   90.00
_cell.angle_beta   90.00
_cell.angle_gamma   90.00
#
_symmetry.space_group_name_H-M   'P 1'
#
loop_
_entity.id
_entity.type
_entity.pdbx_description
1 polymer ?
#
loop_
_entity_poly.entity_id
_entity_poly.type
_entity_poly.pdbx_seq_one_letter_code
_entity_poly.pdbx_strand_id
1 'polypeptide(L)'
;VHVEVPAGGGSFHHGWLWHGSGENRTNQPRRALVLHAMRSDARYAKEHLGKGNGPIYGRYQKLGSDDMDENYFPVLWRSDGYRTTMIDAYLAD
;
A
#
# COMPACT_ATOMS: atom_id res chain seq x y z
N VAL A 1 -9.06 -20.21 -5.35
CA VAL A 1 -9.57 -20.51 -4.00
C VAL A 1 -10.50 -19.38 -3.59
N HIS A 2 -11.64 -19.70 -2.95
CA HIS A 2 -12.52 -18.70 -2.36
C HIS A 2 -12.19 -18.53 -0.88
N VAL A 3 -12.23 -17.29 -0.38
CA VAL A 3 -11.98 -16.95 1.02
C VAL A 3 -13.13 -16.10 1.53
N GLU A 4 -13.84 -16.59 2.54
CA GLU A 4 -14.82 -15.80 3.28
C GLU A 4 -14.11 -14.95 4.34
N VAL A 5 -14.46 -13.67 4.40
CA VAL A 5 -13.85 -12.70 5.33
C VAL A 5 -14.95 -12.12 6.21
N PRO A 6 -15.06 -12.54 7.48
CA PRO A 6 -15.98 -11.95 8.45
C PRO A 6 -15.64 -10.48 8.76
N ALA A 7 -16.58 -9.76 9.39
CA ALA A 7 -16.30 -8.41 9.89
C ALA A 7 -15.12 -8.43 10.88
N GLY A 8 -14.18 -7.49 10.71
CA GLY A 8 -12.92 -7.46 11.45
C GLY A 8 -11.82 -8.40 10.91
N GLY A 9 -12.16 -9.27 9.96
CA GLY A 9 -11.20 -10.11 9.24
C GLY A 9 -10.46 -9.36 8.13
N GLY A 10 -9.41 -9.99 7.61
CA GLY A 10 -8.63 -9.49 6.48
C GLY A 10 -7.87 -10.60 5.78
N SER A 11 -7.28 -10.27 4.63
CA SER A 11 -6.46 -11.18 3.84
C SER A 11 -5.20 -10.48 3.37
N PHE A 12 -4.08 -11.19 3.34
CA PHE A 12 -2.84 -10.73 2.73
C PHE A 12 -2.62 -11.47 1.42
N HIS A 13 -2.23 -10.74 0.37
CA HIS A 13 -1.83 -11.34 -0.88
C HIS A 13 -0.57 -10.68 -1.42
N HIS A 14 0.25 -11.47 -2.12
CA HIS A 14 1.39 -10.95 -2.85
C HIS A 14 0.92 -10.05 -4.01
N GLY A 15 1.71 -9.04 -4.40
CA GLY A 15 1.34 -8.11 -5.47
C GLY A 15 1.19 -8.76 -6.85
N TRP A 16 1.70 -9.99 -7.02
CA TRP A 16 1.58 -10.77 -8.26
C TRP A 16 0.46 -11.82 -8.22
N LEU A 17 -0.25 -11.93 -7.10
CA LEU A 17 -1.34 -12.89 -7.00
C LEU A 17 -2.52 -12.39 -7.85
N TRP A 18 -2.96 -13.18 -8.82
CA TRP A 18 -4.23 -12.93 -9.49
C TRP A 18 -5.37 -13.15 -8.50
N HIS A 19 -6.17 -12.12 -8.27
CA HIS A 19 -7.28 -12.15 -7.33
C HIS A 19 -8.39 -11.22 -7.80
N GLY A 20 -9.57 -11.39 -7.23
CA GLY A 20 -10.74 -10.60 -7.54
C GLY A 20 -11.87 -10.88 -6.58
N SER A 21 -12.92 -10.06 -6.67
CA SER A 21 -14.10 -10.20 -5.83
C SER A 21 -15.28 -10.70 -6.65
N GLY A 22 -16.01 -11.69 -6.14
CA GLY A 22 -17.27 -12.10 -6.73
C GLY A 22 -18.35 -11.02 -6.61
N GLU A 23 -19.40 -11.15 -7.40
CA GLU A 23 -20.59 -10.31 -7.39
C GLU A 23 -21.22 -10.21 -5.98
N ASN A 24 -21.70 -9.02 -5.60
CA ASN A 24 -22.49 -8.85 -4.38
C ASN A 24 -23.97 -9.14 -4.68
N ARG A 25 -24.49 -10.25 -4.15
CA ARG A 25 -25.88 -10.71 -4.38
C ARG A 25 -26.88 -10.24 -3.33
N THR A 26 -26.48 -9.26 -2.51
CA THR A 26 -27.31 -8.73 -1.42
C THR A 26 -27.68 -7.27 -1.69
N ASN A 27 -28.71 -6.77 -1.03
CA ASN A 27 -29.09 -5.34 -1.07
C ASN A 27 -28.22 -4.47 -0.14
N GLN A 28 -27.22 -5.04 0.53
CA GLN A 28 -26.33 -4.34 1.45
C GLN A 28 -24.99 -4.05 0.75
N PRO A 29 -24.45 -2.81 0.81
CA PRO A 29 -23.14 -2.51 0.22
C PRO A 29 -22.00 -3.33 0.85
N ARG A 30 -21.20 -4.01 0.03
CA ARG A 30 -19.95 -4.66 0.46
C ARG A 30 -18.79 -3.65 0.35
N ARG A 31 -18.23 -3.25 1.49
CA ARG A 31 -17.10 -2.30 1.59
C ARG A 31 -15.85 -3.00 2.12
N ALA A 32 -14.68 -2.58 1.64
CA ALA A 32 -13.38 -3.06 2.12
C ALA A 32 -12.38 -1.90 2.19
N LEU A 33 -11.43 -1.98 3.13
CA LEU A 33 -10.26 -1.11 3.18
C LEU A 33 -9.06 -1.90 2.65
N VAL A 34 -8.31 -1.31 1.72
CA VAL A 34 -7.13 -1.93 1.11
C VAL A 34 -5.90 -1.08 1.41
N LEU A 35 -4.86 -1.72 1.93
CA LEU A 35 -3.55 -1.11 2.19
C LEU A 35 -2.51 -1.84 1.34
N HIS A 36 -1.68 -1.06 0.64
CA HIS A 36 -0.55 -1.60 -0.11
C HIS A 36 0.74 -1.36 0.67
N ALA A 37 1.47 -2.43 0.96
CA ALA A 37 2.81 -2.38 1.53
C ALA A 37 3.84 -2.77 0.47
N MET A 38 5.01 -2.17 0.56
CA MET A 38 6.17 -2.46 -0.27
C MET A 38 7.42 -2.49 0.60
N ARG A 39 8.54 -2.91 0.04
CA ARG A 39 9.81 -2.87 0.76
C ARG A 39 10.17 -1.43 1.12
N SER A 40 10.82 -1.24 2.27
CA SER A 40 11.27 0.08 2.72
C SER A 40 12.35 0.70 1.84
N ASP A 41 12.99 -0.09 0.98
CA ASP A 41 14.02 0.34 0.02
C ASP A 41 13.49 0.36 -1.43
N ALA A 42 12.15 0.35 -1.60
CA ALA A 42 11.53 0.49 -2.91
C ALA A 42 11.89 1.84 -3.56
N ARG A 43 12.08 1.81 -4.88
CA ARG A 43 12.45 2.97 -5.71
C ARG A 43 11.44 3.16 -6.83
N TYR A 44 11.30 4.40 -7.29
CA TYR A 44 10.56 4.73 -8.50
C TYR A 44 11.20 4.11 -9.74
N ALA A 45 10.41 3.35 -10.50
CA ALA A 45 10.77 2.94 -11.86
C ALA A 45 10.47 4.11 -12.82
N LYS A 46 11.48 4.93 -13.12
CA LYS A 46 11.36 6.18 -13.91
C LYS A 46 10.72 5.96 -15.27
N GLU A 47 11.03 4.85 -15.93
CA GLU A 47 10.50 4.40 -17.22
C GLU A 47 9.00 4.05 -17.19
N HIS A 48 8.40 3.95 -16.01
CA HIS A 48 7.00 3.56 -15.82
C HIS A 48 6.13 4.67 -15.21
N LEU A 49 6.70 5.85 -14.91
CA LEU A 49 5.97 6.97 -14.33
C LEU A 49 4.86 7.52 -15.23
N GLY A 50 4.93 7.29 -16.54
CA GLY A 50 3.88 7.67 -17.49
C GLY A 50 2.78 6.62 -17.70
N LYS A 51 2.84 5.46 -17.03
CA LYS A 51 1.98 4.30 -17.30
C LYS A 51 1.17 3.88 -16.08
N GLY A 52 -0.06 3.39 -16.30
CA GLY A 52 -0.91 2.88 -15.23
C GLY A 52 -1.08 3.89 -14.10
N ASN A 53 -0.75 3.49 -12.87
CA ASN A 53 -0.79 4.37 -11.69
C ASN A 53 0.45 5.27 -11.53
N GLY A 54 1.47 5.13 -12.39
CA GLY A 54 2.69 5.93 -12.37
C GLY A 54 2.46 7.44 -12.28
N PRO A 55 1.54 8.03 -13.06
CA PRO A 55 1.30 9.48 -13.03
C PRO A 55 0.76 9.99 -11.68
N ILE A 56 0.08 9.14 -10.92
CA ILE A 56 -0.45 9.48 -9.60
C ILE A 56 0.69 9.57 -8.59
N TYR A 57 1.54 8.54 -8.55
CA TYR A 57 2.61 8.41 -7.56
C TYR A 57 3.88 9.20 -7.92
N GLY A 58 4.11 9.46 -9.20
CA GLY A 58 5.24 10.26 -9.69
C GLY A 58 5.22 11.71 -9.19
N ARG A 59 4.06 12.23 -8.77
CA ARG A 59 3.93 13.56 -8.15
C ARG A 59 4.69 13.70 -6.82
N TYR A 60 4.99 12.58 -6.17
CA TYR A 60 5.74 12.54 -4.91
C TYR A 60 7.24 12.27 -5.13
N GLN A 61 7.67 12.07 -6.38
CA GLN A 61 9.08 11.87 -6.70
C GLN A 61 9.84 13.20 -6.64
N LYS A 62 10.97 13.20 -5.95
CA LYS A 62 11.91 14.33 -5.96
C LYS A 62 12.66 14.42 -7.28
N LEU A 63 12.88 15.65 -7.76
CA LEU A 63 13.69 15.89 -8.95
C LEU A 63 15.08 15.23 -8.82
N GLY A 64 15.46 14.43 -9.81
CA GLY A 64 16.77 13.78 -9.86
C GLY A 64 16.91 12.51 -9.00
N SER A 65 15.95 12.17 -8.13
CA SER A 65 15.99 10.97 -7.28
C SER A 65 15.02 9.89 -7.76
N ASP A 66 15.32 8.63 -7.46
CA ASP A 66 14.38 7.51 -7.56
C ASP A 66 13.94 6.99 -6.19
N ASP A 67 14.34 7.63 -5.09
CA ASP A 67 13.91 7.26 -3.75
C ASP A 67 12.41 7.55 -3.57
N MET A 68 11.71 6.68 -2.85
CA MET A 68 10.36 6.94 -2.36
C MET A 68 10.46 7.60 -0.99
N ASP A 69 10.06 8.88 -0.91
CA ASP A 69 10.21 9.67 0.31
C ASP A 69 9.27 9.19 1.42
N GLU A 70 9.82 8.95 2.60
CA GLU A 70 9.09 8.49 3.79
C GLU A 70 8.03 9.47 4.29
N ASN A 71 8.10 10.76 3.94
CA ASN A 71 7.05 11.74 4.21
C ASN A 71 5.75 11.42 3.48
N TYR A 72 5.82 10.71 2.35
CA TYR A 72 4.66 10.28 1.57
C TYR A 72 4.39 8.78 1.69
N PHE A 73 5.43 7.99 1.94
CA PHE A 73 5.39 6.54 2.07
C PHE A 73 6.07 6.09 3.37
N PRO A 74 5.42 6.27 4.52
CA PRO A 74 6.06 6.05 5.81
C PRO A 74 6.44 4.59 6.00
N VAL A 75 7.61 4.38 6.60
CA VAL A 75 8.16 3.06 6.90
C VAL A 75 7.45 2.50 8.12
N LEU A 76 6.69 1.42 7.93
CA LEU A 76 5.95 0.76 9.01
C LEU A 76 6.84 -0.03 9.97
N TRP A 77 7.87 -0.70 9.45
CA TRP A 77 8.88 -1.43 10.20
C TRP A 77 10.08 -1.76 9.30
N ARG A 78 11.24 -2.00 9.90
CA ARG A 78 12.45 -2.60 9.30
C ARG A 78 13.09 -3.58 10.28
N SER A 79 13.92 -4.48 9.76
CA SER A 79 14.56 -5.54 10.56
C SER A 79 15.57 -5.02 11.59
N ASP A 80 16.08 -3.79 11.41
CA ASP A 80 16.94 -3.09 12.37
C ASP A 80 16.13 -2.35 13.46
N GLY A 81 14.80 -2.53 13.48
CA GLY A 81 13.90 -1.88 14.43
C GLY A 81 13.47 -0.47 14.00
N TYR A 82 13.94 0.04 12.86
CA TYR A 82 13.52 1.37 12.40
C TYR A 82 12.05 1.38 11.96
N ARG A 83 11.37 2.48 12.30
CA ARG A 83 10.02 2.87 11.86
C ARG A 83 9.99 4.38 11.74
N THR A 84 9.18 4.93 10.83
CA THR A 84 9.02 6.39 10.72
C THR A 84 8.50 6.96 12.04
N THR A 85 9.27 7.87 12.64
CA THR A 85 9.05 8.40 14.00
C THR A 85 7.69 9.08 14.19
N MET A 86 7.16 9.71 13.14
CA MET A 86 5.85 10.34 13.18
C MET A 86 4.72 9.34 13.47
N ILE A 87 4.87 8.06 13.12
CA ILE A 87 3.84 7.06 13.39
C ILE A 87 3.67 6.84 14.90
N ASP A 88 4.78 6.81 15.64
CA ASP A 88 4.72 6.61 17.10
C ASP A 88 4.12 7.83 17.80
N ALA A 89 4.43 9.04 17.31
CA ALA A 89 3.77 10.26 17.77
C ALA A 89 2.25 10.23 17.52
N TYR A 90 1.82 9.79 16.34
CA TYR A 90 0.40 9.68 15.99
C TYR A 90 -0.38 8.68 16.85
N LEU A 91 0.27 7.58 17.27
CA LEU A 91 -0.37 6.52 18.05
C LEU A 91 -0.38 6.79 19.56
N ALA A 92 0.35 7.81 20.02
CA ALA A 92 0.38 8.21 21.43
C ALA A 92 -0.80 9.12 21.82
N ASP A 93 -1.50 9.68 20.84
CA ASP A 93 -2.75 10.46 20.99
C ASP A 93 -3.99 9.54 21.01
#